data_AF-A0A1L0BZ62-F1
#
_entry.id   AF-A0A1L0BZ62-F1
#
_cell.length_a   1.000
_cell.length_b   1.000
_cell.length_c   1.000
_cell.angle_alpha   90.00
_cell.angle_beta   90.00
_cell.angle_gamma   90.00
#
_symmetry.space_group_name_H-M   'P 1'
#
loop_
_entity.id
_entity.type
_entity.pdbx_description
1 polymer ?
#
loop_
_entity_poly.entity_id
_entity_poly.type
_entity_poly.pdbx_seq_one_letter_code
_entity_poly.pdbx_strand_id
1 'polypeptide(L)'
;MDIDDDYDNYSGDEEFNEDSLTNEEYDALYDALPKVKEALASYNSDIDDLAIKEALYYNYFELEPALEELKSKFPKKKGMLISFLPTPSQYTGDSLSSRLLIH
;
A
#
# COMPACT_ATOMS: atom_id res chain seq x y z
N MET A 1 -20.81 13.09 11.24
CA MET A 1 -20.48 11.65 11.23
C MET A 1 -19.03 11.61 10.87
N ASP A 2 -18.19 11.83 11.88
CA ASP A 2 -16.75 11.68 11.78
C ASP A 2 -16.51 10.18 11.94
N ILE A 3 -16.45 9.48 10.80
CA ILE A 3 -15.94 8.12 10.75
C ILE A 3 -14.42 8.30 10.81
N ASP A 4 -13.92 8.43 12.04
CA ASP A 4 -12.49 8.26 12.31
C ASP A 4 -12.21 6.78 12.05
N ASP A 5 -11.48 6.54 10.97
CA ASP A 5 -10.87 5.28 10.56
C ASP A 5 -10.08 4.67 11.74
N ASP A 6 -10.77 3.88 12.56
CA ASP A 6 -10.20 2.95 13.54
C ASP A 6 -9.62 1.72 12.81
N TYR A 7 -8.90 1.95 11.70
CA TYR A 7 -8.25 0.96 10.86
C TYR A 7 -6.74 0.87 11.17
N ASP A 8 -6.32 1.39 12.32
CA ASP A 8 -4.90 1.57 12.67
C ASP A 8 -4.45 0.67 13.83
N ASN A 9 -5.06 -0.50 14.00
CA ASN A 9 -4.63 -1.47 15.03
C ASN A 9 -4.59 -2.94 14.61
N TYR A 10 -4.27 -3.24 13.34
CA TYR A 10 -3.66 -4.54 12.99
C TYR A 10 -2.15 -4.49 13.32
N SER A 11 -1.81 -4.17 14.57
CA SER A 11 -0.49 -4.47 15.13
C SER A 11 -0.53 -5.91 15.66
N GLY A 12 -0.33 -6.86 14.76
CA GLY A 12 -0.05 -8.24 15.10
C GLY A 12 0.78 -8.82 13.97
N ASP A 13 2.03 -9.15 14.27
CA ASP A 13 3.02 -9.79 13.41
C ASP A 13 2.60 -11.19 12.90
N GLU A 14 1.31 -11.42 12.66
CA GLU A 14 0.78 -12.59 11.98
C GLU A 14 0.89 -12.38 10.48
N GLU A 15 2.09 -12.60 9.96
CA GLU A 15 2.31 -12.79 8.52
C GLU A 15 1.38 -13.92 8.03
N PHE A 16 0.65 -13.67 6.94
CA PHE A 16 -0.25 -14.67 6.38
C PHE A 16 0.49 -15.99 6.14
N ASN A 17 0.04 -17.03 6.83
CA ASN A 17 0.60 -18.37 6.70
C ASN A 17 -0.44 -19.31 6.10
N GLU A 18 -0.24 -19.67 4.83
CA GLU A 18 -1.11 -20.58 4.09
C GLU A 18 -1.19 -21.97 4.75
N ASP A 19 -0.12 -22.44 5.40
CA ASP A 19 -0.10 -23.74 6.09
C ASP A 19 -0.89 -23.74 7.40
N SER A 20 -1.22 -22.56 7.95
CA SER A 20 -2.07 -22.43 9.14
C SER A 20 -3.57 -22.49 8.82
N LEU A 21 -3.95 -22.40 7.53
CA LEU A 21 -5.35 -22.42 7.12
C LEU A 21 -5.97 -23.80 7.30
N THR A 22 -7.22 -23.83 7.70
CA THR A 22 -8.04 -25.05 7.64
C THR A 22 -8.38 -25.38 6.18
N ASN A 23 -8.79 -26.63 5.91
CA ASN A 23 -9.22 -27.03 4.56
C ASN A 23 -10.33 -26.13 4.00
N GLU A 24 -11.28 -25.71 4.84
CA GLU A 24 -12.40 -24.86 4.41
C GLU A 24 -11.91 -23.46 4.00
N GLU A 25 -10.98 -22.89 4.77
CA GLU A 25 -10.37 -21.59 4.48
C GLU A 25 -9.46 -21.67 3.25
N TYR A 26 -8.74 -22.78 3.07
CA TYR A 26 -7.93 -23.04 1.89
C TYR A 26 -8.80 -23.08 0.63
N ASP A 27 -9.90 -23.84 0.66
CA ASP A 27 -10.85 -23.90 -0.46
C ASP A 27 -11.48 -22.52 -0.74
N ALA A 28 -11.88 -21.78 0.31
CA ALA A 28 -12.44 -20.44 0.16
C ALA A 28 -11.44 -19.45 -0.46
N LEU A 29 -10.18 -19.49 -0.01
CA LEU A 29 -9.10 -18.69 -0.55
C LEU A 29 -8.95 -18.95 -2.05
N TYR A 30 -8.81 -20.21 -2.46
CA TYR A 30 -8.61 -20.54 -3.88
C TYR A 30 -9.86 -20.37 -4.75
N ASP A 31 -11.06 -20.32 -4.17
CA ASP A 31 -12.30 -19.95 -4.88
C ASP A 31 -12.42 -18.42 -5.10
N ALA A 32 -11.97 -17.62 -4.13
CA ALA A 32 -12.04 -16.15 -4.18
C ALA A 32 -10.86 -15.50 -4.92
N LEU A 33 -9.67 -16.06 -4.80
CA LEU A 33 -8.42 -15.56 -5.37
C LEU A 33 -8.51 -15.26 -6.88
N PRO A 34 -9.02 -16.15 -7.76
CA PRO A 34 -9.15 -15.82 -9.18
C PRO A 34 -10.11 -14.63 -9.44
N LYS A 35 -11.18 -14.49 -8.65
CA LYS A 35 -12.17 -13.41 -8.79
C LYS A 35 -11.57 -12.06 -8.41
N VAL A 36 -10.79 -12.02 -7.32
CA VAL A 36 -10.05 -10.81 -6.91
C VAL A 36 -9.01 -10.44 -7.96
N LYS A 37 -8.23 -11.42 -8.44
CA LYS A 37 -7.19 -11.19 -9.47
C LYS A 37 -7.76 -10.62 -10.76
N GLU A 38 -8.90 -11.10 -11.22
CA GLU A 38 -9.56 -10.57 -12.42
C GLU A 38 -10.00 -9.10 -12.23
N ALA A 39 -10.62 -8.80 -11.08
CA ALA A 39 -11.04 -7.45 -10.73
C ALA A 39 -9.84 -6.49 -10.59
N LEU A 40 -8.74 -6.97 -9.99
CA LEU A 40 -7.51 -6.20 -9.84
C LEU A 40 -6.71 -6.09 -11.13
N ALA A 41 -6.71 -7.09 -12.02
CA ALA A 41 -6.02 -6.99 -13.31
C ALA A 41 -6.51 -5.79 -14.14
N SER A 42 -7.80 -5.47 -14.04
CA SER A 42 -8.40 -4.28 -14.67
C SER A 42 -8.03 -2.96 -13.97
N TYR A 43 -7.55 -3.01 -12.74
CA TYR A 43 -7.24 -1.85 -11.89
C TYR A 43 -5.72 -1.62 -11.75
N ASN A 44 -5.00 -2.62 -11.26
CA ASN A 44 -3.56 -2.68 -11.09
C ASN A 44 -3.08 -4.15 -11.16
N SER A 45 -2.42 -4.54 -12.24
CA SER A 45 -1.94 -5.92 -12.45
C SER A 45 -0.58 -6.21 -11.81
N ASP A 46 0.02 -5.23 -11.12
CA ASP A 46 1.32 -5.39 -10.45
C ASP A 46 1.18 -5.73 -8.97
N ILE A 47 -0.03 -6.02 -8.49
CA ILE A 47 -0.27 -6.45 -7.12
C ILE A 47 0.20 -7.90 -6.97
N ASP A 48 1.02 -8.15 -5.96
CA ASP A 48 1.57 -9.47 -5.69
C ASP A 48 0.48 -10.44 -5.20
N ASP A 49 0.61 -11.71 -5.56
CA ASP A 49 -0.32 -12.77 -5.13
C ASP A 49 -0.35 -12.89 -3.60
N LEU A 50 0.77 -12.68 -2.91
CA LEU A 50 0.83 -12.71 -1.45
C LEU A 50 -0.05 -11.62 -0.83
N ALA A 51 0.02 -10.39 -1.36
CA ALA A 51 -0.79 -9.27 -0.89
C ALA A 51 -2.29 -9.52 -1.08
N ILE A 52 -2.67 -10.19 -2.17
CA ILE A 52 -4.06 -10.59 -2.44
C ILE A 52 -4.52 -11.64 -1.43
N LYS A 53 -3.68 -12.63 -1.12
CA LYS A 53 -3.97 -13.67 -0.14
C LYS A 53 -4.13 -13.10 1.27
N GLU A 54 -3.22 -12.21 1.67
CA GLU A 54 -3.30 -11.48 2.95
C GLU A 54 -4.62 -10.72 3.07
N ALA A 55 -4.97 -9.91 2.07
CA ALA A 55 -6.21 -9.14 2.09
C ALA A 55 -7.45 -10.03 2.14
N LEU A 56 -7.45 -11.17 1.44
CA LEU A 56 -8.53 -12.14 1.55
C LEU A 56 -8.61 -12.72 2.97
N TYR A 57 -7.48 -13.11 3.56
CA TYR A 57 -7.44 -13.69 4.91
C TYR A 57 -7.99 -12.72 5.97
N TYR A 58 -7.53 -11.47 6.01
CA TYR A 58 -7.99 -10.48 6.99
C TYR A 58 -9.46 -10.09 6.81
N ASN A 59 -10.02 -10.30 5.62
CA ASN A 59 -11.40 -10.01 5.29
C ASN A 59 -12.28 -11.27 5.18
N TYR A 60 -11.91 -12.37 5.86
CA TYR A 60 -12.70 -13.61 5.92
C TYR A 60 -13.03 -14.22 4.54
N PHE A 61 -12.10 -14.09 3.58
CA PHE A 61 -12.21 -14.54 2.20
C PHE A 61 -13.35 -13.88 1.41
N GLU A 62 -13.84 -12.73 1.88
CA GLU A 62 -14.88 -11.96 1.19
C GLU A 62 -14.29 -11.07 0.08
N LEU A 63 -14.92 -11.14 -1.10
CA LEU A 63 -14.44 -10.47 -2.31
C LEU A 63 -14.49 -8.94 -2.22
N GLU A 64 -15.63 -8.39 -1.77
CA GLU A 64 -15.85 -6.94 -1.73
C GLU A 64 -14.92 -6.21 -0.75
N PRO A 65 -14.83 -6.60 0.53
CA PRO A 65 -13.94 -5.94 1.49
C PRO A 65 -12.46 -6.14 1.15
N ALA A 66 -12.04 -7.32 0.69
CA ALA A 66 -10.67 -7.55 0.24
C ALA A 66 -10.28 -6.62 -0.92
N LEU A 67 -11.20 -6.37 -1.86
CA LEU A 67 -10.97 -5.43 -2.96
C LEU A 67 -10.87 -3.98 -2.49
N GLU A 68 -11.66 -3.57 -1.51
CA GLU A 68 -11.61 -2.22 -0.95
C GLU A 68 -10.26 -1.96 -0.27
N GLU A 69 -9.80 -2.91 0.54
CA GLU A 69 -8.49 -2.82 1.20
C GLU A 69 -7.34 -2.81 0.17
N LEU A 70 -7.36 -3.71 -0.82
CA LEU A 70 -6.34 -3.76 -1.87
C LEU A 70 -6.31 -2.49 -2.71
N LYS A 71 -7.47 -1.89 -3.01
CA LYS A 71 -7.53 -0.61 -3.74
C LYS A 71 -7.03 0.56 -2.90
N SER A 72 -7.20 0.49 -1.57
CA SER A 72 -6.67 1.48 -0.62
C SER A 72 -5.15 1.40 -0.54
N LYS A 73 -4.59 0.18 -0.40
CA LYS A 73 -3.14 -0.06 -0.29
C LYS A 73 -2.40 0.11 -1.63
N PHE A 74 -3.00 -0.34 -2.72
CA PHE A 74 -2.42 -0.29 -4.07
C PHE A 74 -3.25 0.61 -4.97
N PRO A 75 -3.07 1.94 -4.93
CA PRO A 75 -3.84 2.84 -5.77
C PRO A 75 -3.66 2.51 -7.26
N LYS A 76 -4.69 2.81 -8.06
CA LYS A 76 -4.68 2.59 -9.52
C LYS A 76 -3.39 3.13 -10.09
N LYS A 77 -2.66 2.35 -10.91
CA LYS A 77 -1.54 2.86 -11.70
C LYS A 77 -2.05 3.91 -12.69
N LYS A 78 -2.21 5.15 -12.22
CA LYS A 78 -2.23 6.33 -13.07
C LYS A 78 -0.80 6.56 -13.49
N GLY A 79 -0.53 6.37 -14.78
CA GLY A 79 0.79 6.53 -15.36
C GLY A 79 1.49 7.77 -14.80
N MET A 80 2.62 7.53 -14.14
CA MET A 80 3.74 8.44 -13.93
C MET A 80 3.38 9.93 -14.01
N LEU A 81 2.60 10.43 -13.04
CA LEU A 81 2.61 11.86 -12.77
C LEU A 81 3.71 12.11 -11.76
N ILE A 82 4.91 12.33 -12.29
CA ILE A 82 5.98 13.18 -11.74
C ILE A 82 5.52 13.98 -10.51
N SER A 83 5.63 13.39 -9.31
CA SER A 83 5.66 14.14 -8.06
C SER A 83 7.04 14.79 -7.96
N PHE A 84 7.19 15.85 -8.75
CA PHE A 84 8.19 16.89 -8.61
C PHE A 84 8.00 17.49 -7.21
N LEU A 85 8.65 16.92 -6.19
CA LEU A 85 8.87 17.62 -4.94
C LEU A 85 10.06 18.56 -5.19
N PRO A 86 9.88 19.89 -5.26
CA PRO A 86 11.02 20.77 -5.11
C PRO A 86 11.48 20.65 -3.66
N THR A 87 12.57 19.94 -3.41
CA THR A 87 13.29 20.05 -2.14
C THR A 87 13.70 21.52 -1.97
N PRO A 88 13.28 22.24 -0.91
CA PRO A 88 13.85 23.55 -0.65
C PRO A 88 15.33 23.35 -0.29
N SER A 89 16.19 23.71 -1.25
CA SER A 89 17.63 23.87 -1.07
C SER A 89 17.88 24.91 0.03
N GLN A 90 18.02 24.44 1.27
CA GLN A 90 18.59 25.23 2.36
C GLN A 90 20.08 24.91 2.43
N TYR A 91 20.83 25.51 1.51
CA TYR A 91 22.27 25.75 1.57
C TYR A 91 22.37 27.27 1.38
N THR A 92 22.89 28.10 2.28
CA THR A 92 24.06 27.93 3.14
C THR A 92 23.88 28.72 4.43
N GLY A 93 24.01 28.04 5.57
CA GLY A 93 24.55 28.66 6.77
C GLY A 93 26.07 28.86 6.62
N ASP A 94 26.54 29.91 7.30
CA ASP A 94 27.91 30.08 7.80
C ASP A 94 29.07 30.25 6.80
N SER A 95 29.57 31.48 6.70
CA SER A 95 30.62 31.97 7.62
C SER A 95 31.51 33.02 6.93
N LEU A 96 31.54 34.21 7.53
CA LEU A 96 32.69 35.11 7.74
C LEU A 96 33.92 34.93 6.83
N SER A 97 34.28 35.98 6.07
CA SER A 97 35.51 36.77 6.32
C SER A 97 35.97 37.59 5.11
N SER A 98 35.96 38.92 5.33
CA SER A 98 37.11 39.83 5.15
C SER A 98 37.67 40.17 3.75
N ARG A 99 38.05 41.46 3.61
CA ARG A 99 38.99 42.10 2.65
C ARG A 99 38.37 42.52 1.31
N LEU A 100 38.63 43.67 0.70
CA LEU A 100 39.53 44.82 0.91
C LEU A 100 39.25 45.79 -0.27
N LEU A 101 39.16 47.10 -0.03
CA LEU A 101 39.67 48.26 -0.84
C LEU A 101 39.70 48.10 -2.40
N ILE A 102 39.20 49.01 -3.24
CA ILE A 102 39.64 50.40 -3.57
C ILE A 102 38.66 50.91 -4.65
N HIS A 103 38.29 52.21 -4.66
CA HIS A 103 38.34 53.14 -5.80
C HIS A 103 38.30 54.58 -5.26
#